data_AF-A0A2G6S5W6-F1
#
_entry.id   AF-A0A2G6S5W6-F1
#
_cell.length_a   1.000
_cell.length_b   1.000
_cell.length_c   1.000
_cell.angle_alpha   90.00
_cell.angle_beta   90.00
_cell.angle_gamma   90.00
#
_symmetry.space_group_name_H-M   'P 1'
#
loop_
_entity.id
_entity.type
_entity.pdbx_description
1 polymer ?
#
loop_
_entity_poly.entity_id
_entity_poly.type
_entity_poly.pdbx_seq_one_letter_code
_entity_poly.pdbx_strand_id
1 'polypeptide(L)'
;MGLIARIFNWLKTSSLSSFDDDQDLTRPIDIPQAIKDLRLLEEARAMGSAGQPAASATTPSGPEVVVLDLVERKRQEFVKQGFRRISLLNESLALNDITRNVNAALDADKEFGQKAGTLLTAKEATLKATGDAARACNDELLKFKAENRLQREAKYPLGLNVWVKVLYLVLAVIGEGFANAYFFAQGLDSGLIGGGIMAGTTAAINVGIALFLGFFAVRYRLHVAPAKRAAGWVGGAVALAWLVTAGLGIGHIRDALTAEAAEPFSVALQHLKDNPFGLADMRSWGLFFISFVAGCFAIYEAHQLDDCYPGYGAAARASLVAADIHEREIAEIREDLEGLKEEYLNRLEEVALSSQTSLALYASTIDAKKTASSKLDGNLAGTYVALQALLSTFRTENTLHRNDAPRPAYFDEILPLQDLELPDFGTAQDSLKLAEQREKLDQLISQTQELTAKIQNAFNQKFDQLQPLTNQFSQEA
;
A
#
# COMPACT_ATOMS: atom_id res chain seq x y z
N MET A 1 -16.83 31.12 3.63
CA MET A 1 -16.40 32.21 4.54
C MET A 1 -16.16 31.74 5.99
N GLY A 2 -15.65 30.52 6.24
CA GLY A 2 -15.50 29.99 7.63
C GLY A 2 -14.17 29.32 7.98
N LEU A 3 -13.26 29.12 7.00
CA LEU A 3 -11.97 28.46 7.18
C LEU A 3 -10.80 29.46 7.17
N ILE A 4 -10.84 30.45 6.27
CA ILE A 4 -9.85 31.55 6.19
C ILE A 4 -9.82 32.38 7.50
N ALA A 5 -10.98 32.60 8.13
CA ALA A 5 -11.06 33.28 9.43
C ALA A 5 -10.48 32.44 10.58
N ARG A 6 -10.58 31.10 10.51
CA ARG A 6 -9.96 30.19 11.47
C ARG A 6 -8.44 30.12 11.28
N ILE A 7 -7.95 30.20 10.05
CA ILE A 7 -6.52 30.30 9.70
C ILE A 7 -5.91 31.61 10.24
N PHE A 8 -6.61 32.74 10.09
CA PHE A 8 -6.16 34.02 10.66
C PHE A 8 -6.15 34.02 12.19
N ASN A 9 -7.11 33.32 12.83
CA ASN A 9 -7.15 33.21 14.28
C ASN A 9 -6.12 32.20 14.81
N TRP A 10 -5.78 31.16 14.04
CA TRP A 10 -4.70 30.21 14.34
C TRP A 10 -3.32 30.83 14.15
N LEU A 11 -3.10 31.63 13.09
CA LEU A 11 -1.89 32.45 12.91
C LEU A 11 -1.70 33.49 14.02
N LYS A 12 -2.79 33.96 14.65
CA LYS A 12 -2.73 34.82 15.85
C LYS A 12 -2.50 34.06 17.16
N THR A 13 -2.80 32.76 17.22
CA THR A 13 -2.70 31.94 18.46
C THR A 13 -1.52 30.96 18.45
N SER A 14 -0.86 30.78 17.30
CA SER A 14 0.43 30.07 17.18
C SER A 14 1.61 31.00 17.40
N SER A 15 1.46 31.99 18.29
CA SER A 15 2.63 32.51 18.97
C SER A 15 3.13 31.43 19.93
N LEU A 16 4.39 31.05 19.76
CA LEU A 16 5.27 30.57 20.83
C LEU A 16 5.01 29.12 21.34
N SER A 17 5.34 28.11 20.53
CA SER A 17 5.91 26.88 21.11
C SER A 17 7.45 27.02 21.11
N SER A 18 7.94 27.59 22.21
CA SER A 18 9.26 27.41 22.81
C SER A 18 10.31 26.62 21.98
N PHE A 19 10.92 27.28 20.99
CA PHE A 19 12.33 27.02 20.73
C PHE A 19 13.10 27.65 21.87
N ASP A 20 13.18 26.90 22.98
CA ASP A 20 14.11 27.04 24.10
C ASP A 20 14.66 28.47 24.28
N ASP A 21 13.85 29.32 24.91
CA ASP A 21 14.15 30.74 25.22
C ASP A 21 15.25 30.88 26.30
N ASP A 22 15.86 29.76 26.72
CA ASP A 22 16.68 29.66 27.93
C ASP A 22 18.15 29.28 27.70
N GLN A 23 18.65 29.25 26.46
CA GLN A 23 20.09 29.13 26.18
C GLN A 23 20.69 30.39 25.53
N ASP A 24 20.68 31.43 26.36
CA ASP A 24 21.81 32.29 26.71
C ASP A 24 22.59 32.95 25.56
N LEU A 25 22.26 34.22 25.33
CA LEU A 25 23.26 35.27 25.39
C LEU A 25 23.31 35.68 26.86
N THR A 26 24.33 35.24 27.62
CA THR A 26 24.34 35.23 29.10
C THR A 26 23.81 36.47 29.80
N ARG A 27 23.43 36.32 31.07
CA ARG A 27 23.12 37.47 31.92
C ARG A 27 24.29 38.48 31.90
N PRO A 28 24.02 39.78 31.73
CA PRO A 28 25.03 40.83 31.83
C PRO A 28 25.83 40.73 33.14
N ILE A 29 27.03 41.32 33.15
CA ILE A 29 27.83 41.42 34.39
C ILE A 29 27.01 42.20 35.43
N ASP A 30 26.64 41.54 36.51
CA ASP A 30 26.04 42.17 37.68
C ASP A 30 27.13 42.93 38.43
N ILE A 31 27.17 44.25 38.24
CA ILE A 31 28.21 45.13 38.79
C ILE A 31 28.26 45.04 40.34
N PRO A 32 27.14 45.22 41.08
CA PRO A 32 27.12 45.04 42.53
C PRO A 32 27.68 43.69 42.99
N GLN A 33 27.28 42.60 42.33
CA GLN A 33 27.74 41.27 42.67
C GLN A 33 29.23 41.10 42.36
N ALA A 34 29.70 41.60 41.22
CA ALA A 34 31.11 41.58 40.84
C ALA A 34 32.00 42.38 41.80
N ILE A 35 31.54 43.55 42.29
CA ILE A 35 32.25 44.33 43.32
C ILE A 35 32.47 43.48 44.58
N LYS A 36 31.43 42.73 45.00
CA LYS A 36 31.48 41.87 46.19
C LYS A 36 32.38 40.66 45.98
N ASP A 37 32.22 39.96 44.85
CA ASP A 37 32.96 38.72 44.56
C ASP A 37 34.46 38.97 44.39
N LEU A 38 34.83 40.11 43.80
CA LEU A 38 36.22 40.54 43.67
C LEU A 38 36.76 41.22 44.94
N ARG A 39 35.93 41.39 45.99
CA ARG A 39 36.27 42.15 47.21
C ARG A 39 36.88 43.53 46.89
N LEU A 40 36.36 44.16 45.84
CA LEU A 40 37.03 45.26 45.14
C LEU A 40 37.25 46.49 46.02
N LEU A 41 36.29 46.79 46.92
CA LEU A 41 36.40 47.88 47.88
C LEU A 41 37.44 47.61 48.97
N GLU A 42 37.53 46.36 49.46
CA GLU A 42 38.50 46.00 50.49
C GLU A 42 39.93 46.06 49.95
N GLU A 43 40.15 45.54 48.74
CA GLU A 43 41.43 45.62 48.06
C GLU A 43 41.81 47.06 47.72
N ALA A 44 40.84 47.87 47.25
CA ALA A 44 41.06 49.28 46.98
C ALA A 44 41.54 50.05 48.22
N ARG A 45 40.90 49.83 49.38
CA ARG A 45 41.29 50.45 50.66
C ARG A 45 42.67 50.01 51.12
N ALA A 46 42.94 48.70 51.05
CA ALA A 46 44.22 48.16 51.46
C ALA A 46 45.36 48.74 50.61
N MET A 47 45.21 48.73 49.29
CA MET A 47 46.20 49.30 48.37
C MET A 47 46.31 50.82 48.49
N GLY A 48 45.20 51.52 48.69
CA GLY A 48 45.15 52.96 48.89
C GLY A 48 45.97 53.38 50.10
N SER A 49 45.72 52.75 51.26
CA SER A 49 46.46 53.05 52.50
C SER A 49 47.96 52.76 52.41
N ALA A 50 48.36 51.84 51.53
CA ALA A 50 49.76 51.53 51.22
C ALA A 50 50.37 52.45 50.14
N GLY A 51 49.63 53.44 49.62
CA GLY A 51 50.08 54.32 48.54
C GLY A 51 50.30 53.61 47.19
N GLN A 52 49.71 52.44 46.99
CA GLN A 52 49.84 51.64 45.78
C GLN A 52 48.60 51.80 44.88
N PRO A 53 48.76 51.87 43.54
CA PRO A 53 50.01 51.98 42.80
C PRO A 53 50.74 53.31 43.07
N ALA A 54 52.06 53.34 42.86
CA ALA A 54 52.85 54.58 42.97
C ALA A 54 52.41 55.61 41.92
N ALA A 55 52.59 56.90 42.19
CA ALA A 55 52.18 57.96 41.27
C ALA A 55 52.84 57.91 39.88
N SER A 56 54.04 57.31 39.78
CA SER A 56 54.75 57.08 38.52
C SER A 56 54.35 55.79 37.80
N ALA A 57 53.42 55.00 38.34
CA ALA A 57 52.95 53.77 37.70
C ALA A 57 52.23 54.10 36.40
N THR A 58 52.45 53.28 35.39
CA THR A 58 51.81 53.39 34.05
C THR A 58 51.07 52.11 33.66
N THR A 59 51.00 51.12 34.55
CA THR A 59 50.42 49.81 34.30
C THR A 59 49.32 49.52 35.33
N PRO A 60 48.25 48.82 34.94
CA PRO A 60 47.16 48.47 35.84
C PRO A 60 47.65 47.63 37.02
N SER A 61 47.04 47.84 38.18
CA SER A 61 47.27 47.03 39.39
C SER A 61 46.61 45.67 39.31
N GLY A 62 47.01 44.74 40.19
CA GLY A 62 46.44 43.40 40.27
C GLY A 62 44.90 43.36 40.24
N PRO A 63 44.19 44.12 41.08
CA PRO A 63 42.72 44.14 41.07
C PRO A 63 42.14 44.69 39.75
N GLU A 64 42.78 45.69 39.14
CA GLU A 64 42.37 46.22 37.82
C GLU A 64 42.56 45.17 36.71
N VAL A 65 43.65 44.39 36.75
CA VAL A 65 43.88 43.27 35.83
C VAL A 65 42.82 42.18 36.02
N VAL A 66 42.46 41.85 37.26
CA VAL A 66 41.41 40.86 37.54
C VAL A 66 40.03 41.32 37.03
N VAL A 67 39.71 42.61 37.16
CA VAL A 67 38.50 43.20 36.57
C VAL A 67 38.53 43.11 35.04
N LEU A 68 39.68 43.42 34.42
CA LEU A 68 39.85 43.31 32.98
C LEU A 68 39.66 41.86 32.50
N ASP A 69 40.28 40.88 33.17
CA ASP A 69 40.16 39.46 32.86
C ASP A 69 38.72 38.93 33.05
N LEU A 70 37.98 39.45 34.03
CA LEU A 70 36.56 39.12 34.19
C LEU A 70 35.75 39.60 32.99
N VAL A 71 35.96 40.85 32.58
CA VAL A 71 35.26 41.46 31.44
C VAL A 71 35.63 40.74 30.15
N GLU A 72 36.91 40.45 29.92
CA GLU A 72 37.36 39.77 28.71
C GLU A 72 36.82 38.35 28.59
N ARG A 73 36.84 37.57 29.68
CA ARG A 73 36.22 36.23 29.69
C ARG A 73 34.73 36.30 29.34
N LYS A 74 34.02 37.30 29.84
CA LYS A 74 32.59 37.49 29.53
C LYS A 74 32.36 37.91 28.08
N ARG A 75 33.20 38.79 27.53
CA ARG A 75 33.14 39.14 26.09
C ARG A 75 33.37 37.93 25.20
N GLN A 76 34.37 37.10 25.50
CA GLN A 76 34.65 35.86 24.77
C GLN A 76 33.48 34.86 24.86
N GLU A 77 32.84 34.76 26.03
CA GLU A 77 31.65 33.92 26.22
C GLU A 77 30.48 34.38 25.35
N PHE A 78 30.19 35.68 25.31
CA PHE A 78 29.15 36.25 24.45
C PHE A 78 29.41 35.98 22.97
N VAL A 79 30.65 36.17 22.50
CA VAL A 79 31.04 35.89 21.11
C VAL A 79 30.89 34.41 20.78
N LYS A 80 31.35 33.50 21.65
CA LYS A 80 31.19 32.05 21.48
C LYS A 80 29.72 31.64 21.38
N GLN A 81 28.85 32.22 22.20
CA GLN A 81 27.40 31.99 22.13
C GLN A 81 26.80 32.57 20.85
N GLY A 82 27.26 33.76 20.43
CA GLY A 82 26.90 34.36 19.14
C GLY A 82 27.17 33.42 17.97
N PHE A 83 28.37 32.82 17.89
CA PHE A 83 28.73 31.83 16.87
C PHE A 83 27.84 30.59 16.90
N ARG A 84 27.53 30.05 18.08
CA ARG A 84 26.60 28.93 18.21
C ARG A 84 25.19 29.31 17.72
N ARG A 85 24.71 30.49 18.10
CA ARG A 85 23.36 30.96 17.75
C ARG A 85 23.22 31.17 16.25
N ILE A 86 24.18 31.84 15.60
CA ILE A 86 24.12 32.05 14.14
C ILE A 86 24.16 30.72 13.38
N SER A 87 24.95 29.74 13.84
CA SER A 87 24.99 28.40 13.22
C SER A 87 23.62 27.72 13.25
N LEU A 88 22.94 27.74 14.40
CA LEU A 88 21.60 27.15 14.54
C LEU A 88 20.55 27.88 13.69
N LEU A 89 20.63 29.21 13.62
CA LEU A 89 19.72 30.00 12.80
C LEU A 89 19.94 29.73 11.30
N ASN A 90 21.19 29.60 10.85
CA ASN A 90 21.50 29.26 9.46
C ASN A 90 21.04 27.83 9.10
N GLU A 91 21.15 26.88 10.03
CA GLU A 91 20.59 25.53 9.85
C GLU A 91 19.05 25.57 9.72
N SER A 92 18.37 26.35 10.58
CA SER A 92 16.93 26.57 10.48
C SER A 92 16.51 27.19 9.14
N LEU A 93 17.27 28.15 8.62
CA LEU A 93 17.03 28.72 7.28
C LEU A 93 17.15 27.64 6.20
N ALA A 94 18.21 26.81 6.25
CA ALA A 94 18.42 25.75 5.27
C ALA A 94 17.33 24.67 5.31
N LEU A 95 16.86 24.29 6.50
CA LEU A 95 15.77 23.32 6.68
C LEU A 95 14.42 23.82 6.16
N ASN A 96 14.19 25.13 6.23
CA ASN A 96 12.96 25.77 5.76
C ASN A 96 13.06 26.32 4.34
N ASP A 97 14.12 25.97 3.58
CA ASP A 97 14.24 26.32 2.18
C ASP A 97 13.24 25.50 1.34
N ILE A 98 12.26 26.17 0.76
CA ILE A 98 11.17 25.54 0.01
C ILE A 98 11.50 25.36 -1.48
N THR A 99 12.62 25.91 -1.95
CA THR A 99 12.93 26.07 -3.38
C THR A 99 12.87 24.75 -4.14
N ARG A 100 13.46 23.70 -3.57
CA ARG A 100 13.50 22.37 -4.20
C ARG A 100 12.11 21.76 -4.32
N ASN A 101 11.31 21.82 -3.24
CA ASN A 101 9.99 21.19 -3.19
C ASN A 101 9.01 21.93 -4.09
N VAL A 102 9.05 23.27 -4.10
CA VAL A 102 8.21 24.10 -4.98
C VAL A 102 8.57 23.88 -6.44
N ASN A 103 9.86 23.85 -6.80
CA ASN A 103 10.27 23.53 -8.18
C ASN A 103 9.78 22.14 -8.61
N ALA A 104 9.91 21.13 -7.76
CA ALA A 104 9.41 19.78 -8.06
C ALA A 104 7.87 19.76 -8.22
N ALA A 105 7.13 20.55 -7.45
CA ALA A 105 5.69 20.69 -7.59
C ALA A 105 5.29 21.42 -8.89
N LEU A 106 6.07 22.40 -9.33
CA LEU A 106 5.87 23.09 -10.60
C LEU A 106 6.10 22.19 -11.83
N ASP A 107 6.93 21.14 -11.69
CA ASP A 107 7.19 20.14 -12.73
C ASP A 107 6.38 18.84 -12.55
N ALA A 108 5.42 18.82 -11.61
CA ALA A 108 4.64 17.64 -11.24
C ALA A 108 3.89 17.02 -12.42
N ASP A 109 3.38 17.83 -13.36
CA ASP A 109 2.67 17.36 -14.55
C ASP A 109 3.59 16.58 -15.50
N LYS A 110 4.82 17.06 -15.71
CA LYS A 110 5.83 16.38 -16.53
C LYS A 110 6.31 15.09 -15.88
N GLU A 111 6.60 15.14 -14.58
CA GLU A 111 7.01 13.96 -13.83
C GLU A 111 5.92 12.88 -13.84
N PHE A 112 4.64 13.26 -13.63
CA PHE A 112 3.50 12.36 -13.74
C PHE A 112 3.45 11.72 -15.13
N GLY A 113 3.53 12.52 -16.21
CA GLY A 113 3.48 12.01 -17.58
C GLY A 113 4.59 11.00 -17.89
N GLN A 114 5.80 11.24 -17.39
CA GLN A 114 6.94 10.33 -17.55
C GLN A 114 6.74 9.02 -16.77
N LYS A 115 6.33 9.10 -15.50
CA LYS A 115 6.07 7.92 -14.67
C LYS A 115 4.91 7.09 -15.21
N ALA A 116 3.80 7.72 -15.58
CA ALA A 116 2.66 7.05 -16.21
C ALA A 116 3.06 6.37 -17.53
N GLY A 117 3.89 7.01 -18.36
CA GLY A 117 4.44 6.40 -19.56
C GLY A 117 5.33 5.18 -19.26
N THR A 118 6.15 5.27 -18.23
CA THR A 118 7.03 4.16 -17.79
C THR A 118 6.21 2.97 -17.28
N LEU A 119 5.17 3.23 -16.47
CA LEU A 119 4.23 2.21 -15.98
C LEU A 119 3.57 1.46 -17.14
N LEU A 120 3.05 2.17 -18.14
CA LEU A 120 2.44 1.57 -19.31
C LEU A 120 3.44 0.74 -20.13
N THR A 121 4.63 1.28 -20.35
CA THR A 121 5.69 0.58 -21.11
C THR A 121 6.10 -0.72 -20.41
N ALA A 122 6.17 -0.72 -19.07
CA ALA A 122 6.50 -1.91 -18.30
C ALA A 122 5.44 -3.03 -18.42
N LYS A 123 4.16 -2.65 -18.59
CA LYS A 123 3.04 -3.60 -18.70
C LYS A 123 2.64 -3.92 -20.14
N GLU A 124 3.19 -3.22 -21.15
CA GLU A 124 2.83 -3.36 -22.57
C GLU A 124 2.99 -4.80 -23.09
N ALA A 125 4.10 -5.46 -22.76
CA ALA A 125 4.36 -6.82 -23.22
C ALA A 125 3.34 -7.83 -22.68
N THR A 126 3.01 -7.72 -21.39
CA THR A 126 1.99 -8.57 -20.74
C THR A 126 0.61 -8.30 -21.32
N LEU A 127 0.23 -7.02 -21.44
CA LEU A 127 -1.06 -6.61 -22.00
C LEU A 127 -1.24 -7.12 -23.44
N LYS A 128 -0.18 -7.03 -24.25
CA LYS A 128 -0.19 -7.57 -25.62
C LYS A 128 -0.33 -9.09 -25.61
N ALA A 129 0.44 -9.80 -24.79
CA ALA A 129 0.40 -11.25 -24.72
C ALA A 129 -0.98 -11.78 -24.27
N THR A 130 -1.59 -11.18 -23.23
CA THR A 130 -2.92 -11.58 -22.78
C THR A 130 -4.00 -11.20 -23.79
N GLY A 131 -3.84 -10.08 -24.49
CA GLY A 131 -4.76 -9.67 -25.56
C GLY A 131 -4.70 -10.59 -26.78
N ASP A 132 -3.49 -10.99 -27.20
CA ASP A 132 -3.28 -11.95 -28.29
C ASP A 132 -3.84 -13.33 -27.92
N ALA A 133 -3.66 -13.78 -26.66
CA ALA A 133 -4.24 -15.02 -26.17
C ALA A 133 -5.77 -14.98 -26.15
N ALA A 134 -6.37 -13.87 -25.69
CA ALA A 134 -7.82 -13.69 -25.69
C ALA A 134 -8.40 -13.71 -27.10
N ARG A 135 -7.76 -13.01 -28.06
CA ARG A 135 -8.14 -13.04 -29.48
C ARG A 135 -8.03 -14.46 -30.06
N ALA A 136 -6.91 -15.14 -29.84
CA ALA A 136 -6.71 -16.50 -30.35
C ALA A 136 -7.78 -17.48 -29.83
N CYS A 137 -8.10 -17.46 -28.53
CA CYS A 137 -9.14 -18.31 -27.96
C CYS A 137 -10.54 -17.96 -28.51
N ASN A 138 -10.82 -16.68 -28.74
CA ASN A 138 -12.08 -16.24 -29.34
C ASN A 138 -12.19 -16.69 -30.81
N ASP A 139 -11.12 -16.56 -31.59
CA ASP A 139 -11.07 -17.01 -32.99
C ASP A 139 -11.24 -18.54 -33.08
N GLU A 140 -10.61 -19.29 -32.17
CA GLU A 140 -10.82 -20.74 -32.05
C GLU A 140 -12.27 -21.08 -31.72
N LEU A 141 -12.92 -20.32 -30.82
CA LEU A 141 -14.33 -20.49 -30.48
C LEU A 141 -15.25 -20.20 -31.68
N LEU A 142 -15.01 -19.11 -32.41
CA LEU A 142 -15.78 -18.74 -33.61
C LEU A 142 -15.60 -19.77 -34.72
N LYS A 143 -14.36 -20.22 -34.95
CA LYS A 143 -14.06 -21.31 -35.89
C LYS A 143 -14.76 -22.60 -35.48
N PHE A 144 -14.73 -22.95 -34.19
CA PHE A 144 -15.45 -24.10 -33.66
C PHE A 144 -16.96 -23.98 -33.90
N LYS A 145 -17.57 -22.81 -33.64
CA LYS A 145 -18.99 -22.55 -33.90
C LYS A 145 -19.33 -22.70 -35.39
N ALA A 146 -18.49 -22.16 -36.27
CA ALA A 146 -18.68 -22.23 -37.73
C ALA A 146 -18.57 -23.66 -38.26
N GLU A 147 -17.50 -24.38 -37.92
CA GLU A 147 -17.28 -25.78 -38.34
C GLU A 147 -18.39 -26.72 -37.86
N ASN A 148 -18.96 -26.43 -36.68
CA ASN A 148 -19.98 -27.26 -36.04
C ASN A 148 -21.42 -26.75 -36.22
N ARG A 149 -21.63 -25.65 -36.97
CA ARG A 149 -22.94 -25.01 -37.22
C ARG A 149 -23.70 -24.63 -35.94
N LEU A 150 -22.99 -24.10 -34.94
CA LEU A 150 -23.55 -23.71 -33.65
C LEU A 150 -23.86 -22.21 -33.64
N GLN A 151 -25.14 -21.85 -33.52
CA GLN A 151 -25.60 -20.45 -33.42
C GLN A 151 -25.94 -20.02 -31.99
N ARG A 152 -26.13 -20.99 -31.09
CA ARG A 152 -26.40 -20.73 -29.67
C ARG A 152 -25.11 -20.50 -28.90
N GLU A 153 -25.24 -19.89 -27.71
CA GLU A 153 -24.17 -19.89 -26.71
C GLU A 153 -24.00 -21.25 -26.03
N ALA A 154 -22.81 -21.44 -25.46
CA ALA A 154 -22.47 -22.64 -24.71
C ALA A 154 -23.25 -22.69 -23.39
N LYS A 155 -23.76 -23.87 -23.04
CA LYS A 155 -24.56 -24.10 -21.84
C LYS A 155 -23.88 -25.17 -21.01
N TYR A 156 -23.29 -24.78 -19.89
CA TYR A 156 -22.71 -25.69 -18.93
C TYR A 156 -22.92 -25.14 -17.51
N PRO A 157 -23.03 -26.01 -16.50
CA PRO A 157 -23.16 -25.56 -15.12
C PRO A 157 -21.89 -24.83 -14.67
N LEU A 158 -22.07 -23.69 -14.01
CA LEU A 158 -21.00 -22.89 -13.40
C LEU A 158 -21.12 -22.94 -11.87
N GLY A 159 -19.98 -22.92 -11.18
CA GLY A 159 -19.92 -22.81 -9.72
C GLY A 159 -20.76 -23.86 -8.96
N LEU A 160 -21.67 -23.39 -8.10
CA LEU A 160 -22.50 -24.23 -7.22
C LEU A 160 -23.40 -25.23 -7.99
N ASN A 161 -23.80 -24.90 -9.22
CA ASN A 161 -24.67 -25.76 -10.02
C ASN A 161 -24.03 -27.09 -10.39
N VAL A 162 -22.70 -27.14 -10.51
CA VAL A 162 -21.97 -28.41 -10.75
C VAL A 162 -22.13 -29.34 -9.55
N TRP A 163 -22.02 -28.80 -8.32
CA TRP A 163 -22.16 -29.57 -7.10
C TRP A 163 -23.59 -30.07 -6.87
N VAL A 164 -24.60 -29.28 -7.24
CA VAL A 164 -26.00 -29.73 -7.22
C VAL A 164 -26.23 -30.92 -8.15
N LYS A 165 -25.60 -30.92 -9.32
CA LYS A 165 -25.66 -32.03 -10.28
C LYS A 165 -25.00 -33.30 -9.76
N VAL A 166 -23.82 -33.18 -9.15
CA VAL A 166 -23.15 -34.30 -8.48
C VAL A 166 -23.99 -34.82 -7.31
N LEU A 167 -24.64 -33.95 -6.54
CA LEU A 167 -25.53 -34.35 -5.44
C LEU A 167 -26.71 -35.18 -5.95
N TYR A 168 -27.38 -34.78 -7.02
CA TYR A 168 -28.47 -35.58 -7.60
C TYR A 168 -28.03 -36.98 -8.01
N LEU A 169 -26.82 -37.09 -8.57
CA LEU A 169 -26.24 -38.37 -8.93
C LEU A 169 -25.97 -39.25 -7.71
N VAL A 170 -25.39 -38.68 -6.64
CA VAL A 170 -25.14 -39.38 -5.38
C VAL A 170 -26.46 -39.85 -4.77
N LEU A 171 -27.50 -39.00 -4.76
CA LEU A 171 -28.83 -39.37 -4.27
C LEU A 171 -29.46 -40.49 -5.10
N ALA A 172 -29.24 -40.53 -6.41
CA ALA A 172 -29.70 -41.62 -7.26
C ALA A 172 -29.01 -42.96 -6.92
N VAL A 173 -27.68 -42.96 -6.73
CA VAL A 173 -26.92 -44.15 -6.31
C VAL A 173 -27.37 -44.62 -4.93
N ILE A 174 -27.58 -43.69 -4.00
CA ILE A 174 -28.06 -44.00 -2.65
C ILE A 174 -29.48 -44.59 -2.71
N GLY A 175 -30.38 -43.98 -3.48
CA GLY A 175 -31.75 -44.46 -3.65
C GLY A 175 -31.82 -45.86 -4.26
N GLU A 176 -31.07 -46.12 -5.34
CA GLU A 176 -30.93 -47.45 -5.93
C GLU A 176 -30.31 -48.43 -4.94
N GLY A 177 -29.23 -48.03 -4.27
CA GLY A 177 -28.55 -48.84 -3.26
C GLY A 177 -29.45 -49.24 -2.10
N PHE A 178 -30.29 -48.33 -1.57
CA PHE A 178 -31.24 -48.65 -0.51
C PHE A 178 -32.31 -49.64 -0.96
N ALA A 179 -32.88 -49.44 -2.15
CA ALA A 179 -33.86 -50.37 -2.70
C ALA A 179 -33.23 -51.76 -2.89
N ASN A 180 -32.05 -51.81 -3.50
CA ASN A 180 -31.33 -53.05 -3.78
C ASN A 180 -30.88 -53.77 -2.50
N ALA A 181 -30.43 -53.02 -1.48
CA ALA A 181 -29.98 -53.57 -0.20
C ALA A 181 -31.10 -54.31 0.53
N TYR A 182 -32.31 -53.74 0.52
CA TYR A 182 -33.48 -54.34 1.17
C TYR A 182 -33.82 -55.72 0.56
N PHE A 183 -33.70 -55.87 -0.76
CA PHE A 183 -34.01 -57.13 -1.43
C PHE A 183 -32.87 -58.15 -1.36
N PHE A 184 -31.60 -57.72 -1.39
CA PHE A 184 -30.45 -58.61 -1.23
C PHE A 184 -30.29 -59.15 0.20
N ALA A 185 -30.64 -58.35 1.21
CA ALA A 185 -30.56 -58.77 2.62
C ALA A 185 -31.41 -60.00 2.96
N GLN A 186 -32.42 -60.32 2.14
CA GLN A 186 -33.31 -61.48 2.36
C GLN A 186 -32.65 -62.81 1.97
N GLY A 187 -31.60 -62.79 1.15
CA GLY A 187 -30.86 -63.98 0.71
C GLY A 187 -29.43 -64.05 1.25
N LEU A 188 -29.16 -63.37 2.37
CA LEU A 188 -27.83 -63.29 2.97
C LEU A 188 -27.89 -63.46 4.49
N ASP A 189 -27.00 -64.29 5.03
CA ASP A 189 -26.83 -64.46 6.48
C ASP A 189 -26.37 -63.17 7.17
N SER A 190 -25.60 -62.34 6.45
CA SER A 190 -25.14 -61.02 6.88
C SER A 190 -26.23 -59.94 6.93
N GLY A 191 -27.45 -60.26 6.49
CA GLY A 191 -28.60 -59.37 6.50
C GLY A 191 -28.36 -58.05 5.75
N LEU A 192 -28.84 -56.94 6.35
CA LEU A 192 -28.78 -55.61 5.74
C LEU A 192 -27.36 -55.08 5.52
N ILE A 193 -26.37 -55.52 6.31
CA ILE A 193 -25.00 -55.05 6.18
C ILE A 193 -24.38 -55.57 4.88
N GLY A 194 -24.42 -56.89 4.65
CA GLY A 194 -23.89 -57.46 3.39
C GLY A 194 -24.77 -57.14 2.19
N GLY A 195 -26.09 -57.07 2.36
CA GLY A 195 -27.01 -56.60 1.32
C GLY A 195 -26.70 -55.17 0.89
N GLY A 196 -26.40 -54.29 1.85
CA GLY A 196 -25.99 -52.90 1.62
C GLY A 196 -24.67 -52.78 0.86
N ILE A 197 -23.65 -53.54 1.24
CA ILE A 197 -22.33 -53.52 0.56
C ILE A 197 -22.47 -53.99 -0.89
N MET A 198 -23.19 -55.09 -1.13
CA MET A 198 -23.40 -55.59 -2.49
C MET A 198 -24.24 -54.63 -3.32
N ALA A 199 -25.34 -54.12 -2.78
CA ALA A 199 -26.20 -53.15 -3.45
C ALA A 199 -25.47 -51.86 -3.83
N GLY A 200 -24.68 -51.31 -2.90
CA GLY A 200 -23.87 -50.13 -3.15
C GLY A 200 -22.84 -50.38 -4.26
N THR A 201 -22.19 -51.55 -4.25
CA THR A 201 -21.21 -51.92 -5.28
C THR A 201 -21.86 -52.07 -6.66
N THR A 202 -22.97 -52.79 -6.76
CA THR A 202 -23.69 -52.97 -8.03
C THR A 202 -24.28 -51.66 -8.56
N ALA A 203 -24.83 -50.81 -7.68
CA ALA A 203 -25.37 -49.50 -8.05
C ALA A 203 -24.26 -48.56 -8.53
N ALA A 204 -23.11 -48.53 -7.85
CA ALA A 204 -21.96 -47.71 -8.25
C ALA A 204 -21.41 -48.13 -9.62
N ILE A 205 -21.33 -49.42 -9.91
CA ILE A 205 -20.89 -49.94 -11.22
C ILE A 205 -21.91 -49.57 -12.31
N ASN A 206 -23.21 -49.81 -12.05
CA ASN A 206 -24.30 -49.51 -12.98
C ASN A 206 -24.33 -48.02 -13.35
N VAL A 207 -24.43 -47.15 -12.35
CA VAL A 207 -24.47 -45.70 -12.52
C VAL A 207 -23.15 -45.16 -13.07
N GLY A 208 -22.00 -45.65 -12.60
CA GLY A 208 -20.68 -45.22 -13.05
C GLY A 208 -20.46 -45.46 -14.55
N ILE A 209 -20.80 -46.65 -15.04
CA ILE A 209 -20.69 -46.97 -16.47
C ILE A 209 -21.75 -46.22 -17.28
N ALA A 210 -22.98 -46.07 -16.75
CA ALA A 210 -24.03 -45.27 -17.39
C ALA A 210 -23.62 -43.80 -17.57
N LEU A 211 -23.01 -43.18 -16.54
CA LEU A 211 -22.42 -41.85 -16.62
C LEU A 211 -21.32 -41.76 -17.67
N PHE A 212 -20.38 -42.71 -17.64
CA PHE A 212 -19.26 -42.75 -18.58
C PHE A 212 -19.76 -42.82 -20.03
N LEU A 213 -20.69 -43.73 -20.32
CA LEU A 213 -21.27 -43.87 -21.65
C LEU A 213 -22.11 -42.64 -22.04
N GLY A 214 -22.91 -42.11 -21.11
CA GLY A 214 -23.68 -40.89 -21.33
C GLY A 214 -22.80 -39.69 -21.71
N PHE A 215 -21.73 -39.48 -20.93
CA PHE A 215 -20.81 -38.35 -21.11
C PHE A 215 -19.91 -38.52 -22.33
N PHE A 216 -19.28 -39.69 -22.54
CA PHE A 216 -18.28 -39.85 -23.60
C PHE A 216 -18.85 -40.37 -24.91
N ALA A 217 -19.93 -41.15 -24.91
CA ALA A 217 -20.46 -41.76 -26.13
C ALA A 217 -21.75 -41.05 -26.60
N VAL A 218 -22.78 -41.02 -25.76
CA VAL A 218 -24.13 -40.60 -26.15
C VAL A 218 -24.18 -39.14 -26.61
N ARG A 219 -23.36 -38.25 -26.05
CA ARG A 219 -23.28 -36.83 -26.47
C ARG A 219 -23.00 -36.64 -27.97
N TYR A 220 -22.26 -37.54 -28.60
CA TYR A 220 -21.90 -37.42 -30.01
C TYR A 220 -23.10 -37.57 -30.95
N ARG A 221 -24.27 -38.00 -30.46
CA ARG A 221 -25.53 -38.04 -31.23
C ARG A 221 -25.92 -36.66 -31.79
N LEU A 222 -25.46 -35.58 -31.15
CA LEU A 222 -25.73 -34.20 -31.54
C LEU A 222 -24.67 -33.62 -32.49
N HIS A 223 -23.62 -34.38 -32.83
CA HIS A 223 -22.53 -33.89 -33.66
C HIS A 223 -22.98 -33.64 -35.12
N VAL A 224 -22.42 -32.62 -35.78
CA VAL A 224 -22.75 -32.28 -37.19
C VAL A 224 -22.24 -33.35 -38.17
N ALA A 225 -20.99 -33.81 -38.00
CA ALA A 225 -20.38 -34.86 -38.81
C ALA A 225 -21.11 -36.22 -38.68
N PRO A 226 -21.48 -36.87 -39.80
CA PRO A 226 -22.31 -38.08 -39.79
C PRO A 226 -21.62 -39.28 -39.13
N ALA A 227 -20.30 -39.46 -39.32
CA ALA A 227 -19.56 -40.55 -38.69
C ALA A 227 -19.56 -40.45 -37.16
N LYS A 228 -19.32 -39.24 -36.61
CA LYS A 228 -19.37 -39.00 -35.17
C LYS A 228 -20.79 -39.13 -34.62
N ARG A 229 -21.80 -38.68 -35.38
CA ARG A 229 -23.21 -38.87 -35.04
C ARG A 229 -23.58 -40.35 -34.96
N ALA A 230 -23.16 -41.16 -35.94
CA ALA A 230 -23.36 -42.59 -35.95
C ALA A 230 -22.69 -43.26 -34.74
N ALA A 231 -21.45 -42.89 -34.44
CA ALA A 231 -20.76 -43.37 -33.23
C ALA A 231 -21.51 -43.01 -31.94
N GLY A 232 -22.13 -41.83 -31.87
CA GLY A 232 -22.99 -41.45 -30.74
C GLY A 232 -24.25 -42.31 -30.60
N TRP A 233 -24.91 -42.67 -31.71
CA TRP A 233 -26.05 -43.59 -31.69
C TRP A 233 -25.65 -45.03 -31.35
N VAL A 234 -24.52 -45.52 -31.87
CA VAL A 234 -23.93 -46.81 -31.48
C VAL A 234 -23.61 -46.80 -29.98
N GLY A 235 -23.02 -45.71 -29.48
CA GLY A 235 -22.80 -45.50 -28.05
C GLY A 235 -24.08 -45.54 -27.24
N GLY A 236 -25.16 -44.94 -27.73
CA GLY A 236 -26.50 -45.04 -27.14
C GLY A 236 -27.04 -46.47 -27.10
N ALA A 237 -26.84 -47.25 -28.16
CA ALA A 237 -27.22 -48.66 -28.19
C ALA A 237 -26.39 -49.50 -27.20
N VAL A 238 -25.09 -49.25 -27.10
CA VAL A 238 -24.20 -49.87 -26.10
C VAL A 238 -24.62 -49.49 -24.68
N ALA A 239 -24.98 -48.23 -24.44
CA ALA A 239 -25.50 -47.77 -23.15
C ALA A 239 -26.81 -48.48 -22.78
N LEU A 240 -27.75 -48.57 -23.72
CA LEU A 240 -29.01 -49.30 -23.49
C LEU A 240 -28.77 -50.78 -23.22
N ALA A 241 -27.90 -51.43 -24.00
CA ALA A 241 -27.53 -52.83 -23.79
C ALA A 241 -26.88 -53.03 -22.41
N TRP A 242 -26.01 -52.11 -21.98
CA TRP A 242 -25.45 -52.10 -20.63
C TRP A 242 -26.54 -52.00 -19.56
N LEU A 243 -27.44 -51.03 -19.65
CA LEU A 243 -28.52 -50.84 -18.66
C LEU A 243 -29.40 -52.09 -18.51
N VAL A 244 -29.75 -52.72 -19.64
CA VAL A 244 -30.55 -53.95 -19.64
C VAL A 244 -29.76 -55.10 -19.04
N THR A 245 -28.51 -55.32 -19.48
CA THR A 245 -27.69 -56.45 -19.00
C THR A 245 -27.30 -56.32 -17.54
N ALA A 246 -26.93 -55.12 -17.08
CA ALA A 246 -26.62 -54.84 -15.68
C ALA A 246 -27.86 -55.00 -14.79
N GLY A 247 -29.02 -54.47 -15.20
CA GLY A 247 -30.27 -54.66 -14.46
C GLY A 247 -30.69 -56.13 -14.37
N LEU A 248 -30.56 -56.89 -15.47
CA LEU A 248 -30.88 -58.33 -15.47
C LEU A 248 -29.90 -59.09 -14.60
N GLY A 249 -28.61 -58.73 -14.63
CA GLY A 249 -27.59 -59.28 -13.75
C GLY A 249 -27.92 -59.07 -12.27
N ILE A 250 -28.36 -57.88 -11.88
CA ILE A 250 -28.81 -57.56 -10.51
C ILE A 250 -30.02 -58.45 -10.12
N GLY A 251 -30.97 -58.65 -11.03
CA GLY A 251 -32.10 -59.56 -10.82
C GLY A 251 -31.65 -61.01 -10.61
N HIS A 252 -30.75 -61.53 -11.45
CA HIS A 252 -30.22 -62.88 -11.35
C HIS A 252 -29.36 -63.09 -10.10
N ILE A 253 -28.61 -62.08 -9.66
CA ILE A 253 -27.87 -62.10 -8.37
C ILE A 253 -28.86 -62.29 -7.24
N ARG A 254 -29.98 -61.56 -7.24
CA ARG A 254 -31.02 -61.76 -6.22
C ARG A 254 -31.58 -63.17 -6.25
N ASP A 255 -31.96 -63.67 -7.42
CA ASP A 255 -32.53 -65.01 -7.54
C ASP A 255 -31.55 -66.07 -6.99
N ALA A 256 -30.26 -65.95 -7.32
CA ALA A 256 -29.20 -66.83 -6.81
C ALA A 256 -29.01 -66.70 -5.29
N LEU A 257 -29.07 -65.49 -4.74
CA LEU A 257 -29.02 -65.25 -3.29
C LEU A 257 -30.21 -65.88 -2.56
N THR A 258 -31.43 -65.73 -3.10
CA THR A 258 -32.64 -66.34 -2.52
C THR A 258 -32.67 -67.87 -2.65
N ALA A 259 -31.95 -68.41 -3.63
CA ALA A 259 -31.75 -69.85 -3.80
C ALA A 259 -30.56 -70.39 -2.98
N GLU A 260 -29.96 -69.56 -2.10
CA GLU A 260 -28.83 -69.91 -1.24
C GLU A 260 -27.63 -70.48 -2.03
N ALA A 261 -27.39 -69.95 -3.23
CA ALA A 261 -26.25 -70.35 -4.04
C ALA A 261 -24.92 -70.03 -3.33
N ALA A 262 -23.98 -70.99 -3.32
CA ALA A 262 -22.67 -70.80 -2.72
C ALA A 262 -21.85 -69.67 -3.39
N GLU A 263 -22.02 -69.48 -4.70
CA GLU A 263 -21.37 -68.43 -5.51
C GLU A 263 -22.44 -67.65 -6.31
N PRO A 264 -23.17 -66.70 -5.68
CA PRO A 264 -24.32 -66.06 -6.29
C PRO A 264 -24.00 -65.31 -7.59
N PHE A 265 -22.82 -64.69 -7.68
CA PHE A 265 -22.38 -63.96 -8.88
C PHE A 265 -22.09 -64.89 -10.06
N SER A 266 -21.48 -66.05 -9.84
CA SER A 266 -21.17 -66.98 -10.92
C SER A 266 -22.45 -67.63 -11.45
N VAL A 267 -23.36 -68.01 -10.55
CA VAL A 267 -24.68 -68.55 -10.90
C VAL A 267 -25.49 -67.50 -11.67
N ALA A 268 -25.52 -66.25 -11.19
CA ALA A 268 -26.20 -65.16 -11.89
C ALA A 268 -25.65 -64.90 -13.28
N LEU A 269 -24.32 -64.94 -13.45
CA LEU A 269 -23.68 -64.78 -14.76
C LEU A 269 -24.01 -65.93 -15.71
N GLN A 270 -24.11 -67.16 -15.19
CA GLN A 270 -24.54 -68.31 -15.98
C GLN A 270 -26.00 -68.18 -16.42
N HIS A 271 -26.92 -67.84 -15.52
CA HIS A 271 -28.32 -67.60 -15.87
C HIS A 271 -28.48 -66.45 -16.86
N LEU A 272 -27.69 -65.37 -16.72
CA LEU A 272 -27.69 -64.27 -17.69
C LEU A 272 -27.28 -64.71 -19.10
N LYS A 273 -26.43 -65.74 -19.23
CA LYS A 273 -26.03 -66.32 -20.52
C LYS A 273 -27.07 -67.29 -21.07
N ASP A 274 -27.57 -68.19 -20.21
CA ASP A 274 -28.39 -69.33 -20.63
C ASP A 274 -29.87 -68.93 -20.79
N ASN A 275 -30.38 -68.05 -19.92
CA ASN A 275 -31.75 -67.56 -19.94
C ASN A 275 -31.84 -66.09 -19.44
N PRO A 276 -31.37 -65.10 -20.22
CA PRO A 276 -31.20 -63.72 -19.77
C PRO A 276 -32.47 -63.08 -19.21
N PHE A 277 -33.63 -63.36 -19.81
CA PHE A 277 -34.92 -62.78 -19.43
C PHE A 277 -35.71 -63.63 -18.43
N GLY A 278 -35.15 -64.74 -17.96
CA GLY A 278 -35.81 -65.68 -17.06
C GLY A 278 -35.61 -65.35 -15.58
N LEU A 279 -36.10 -64.20 -15.12
CA LEU A 279 -36.12 -63.86 -13.69
C LEU A 279 -37.27 -64.60 -12.97
N ALA A 280 -36.96 -65.25 -11.85
CA ALA A 280 -37.86 -66.19 -11.16
C ALA A 280 -38.91 -65.50 -10.27
N ASP A 281 -38.61 -64.32 -9.74
CA ASP A 281 -39.47 -63.58 -8.80
C ASP A 281 -39.81 -62.16 -9.32
N MET A 282 -41.06 -61.72 -9.09
CA MET A 282 -41.54 -60.36 -9.38
C MET A 282 -40.68 -59.29 -8.69
N ARG A 283 -40.16 -59.57 -7.50
CA ARG A 283 -39.26 -58.64 -6.80
C ARG A 283 -37.90 -58.49 -7.51
N SER A 284 -37.43 -59.50 -8.25
CA SER A 284 -36.20 -59.42 -9.07
C SER A 284 -36.43 -58.57 -10.32
N TRP A 285 -37.65 -58.62 -10.89
CA TRP A 285 -38.08 -57.64 -11.89
C TRP A 285 -38.13 -56.22 -11.32
N GLY A 286 -38.57 -56.04 -10.07
CA GLY A 286 -38.53 -54.75 -9.38
C GLY A 286 -37.12 -54.16 -9.32
N LEU A 287 -36.12 -54.98 -8.93
CA LEU A 287 -34.71 -54.57 -8.92
C LEU A 287 -34.18 -54.19 -10.30
N PHE A 288 -34.55 -54.96 -11.33
CA PHE A 288 -34.21 -54.63 -12.72
C PHE A 288 -34.72 -53.23 -13.09
N PHE A 289 -36.00 -52.93 -12.84
CA PHE A 289 -36.58 -51.64 -13.22
C PHE A 289 -35.97 -50.46 -12.45
N ILE A 290 -35.73 -50.62 -11.14
CA ILE A 290 -35.09 -49.58 -10.33
C ILE A 290 -33.68 -49.28 -10.86
N SER A 291 -32.89 -50.32 -11.12
CA SER A 291 -31.52 -50.19 -11.64
C SER A 291 -31.50 -49.60 -13.06
N PHE A 292 -32.47 -49.98 -13.90
CA PHE A 292 -32.64 -49.42 -15.24
C PHE A 292 -33.00 -47.93 -15.22
N VAL A 293 -33.91 -47.52 -14.33
CA VAL A 293 -34.31 -46.11 -14.17
C VAL A 293 -33.15 -45.28 -13.61
N ALA A 294 -32.44 -45.79 -12.60
CA ALA A 294 -31.27 -45.11 -12.04
C ALA A 294 -30.16 -44.91 -13.10
N GLY A 295 -29.90 -45.92 -13.93
CA GLY A 295 -28.97 -45.79 -15.05
C GLY A 295 -29.44 -44.84 -16.15
N CYS A 296 -30.74 -44.82 -16.49
CA CYS A 296 -31.32 -43.82 -17.39
C CYS A 296 -31.15 -42.39 -16.84
N PHE A 297 -31.40 -42.20 -15.54
CA PHE A 297 -31.20 -40.94 -14.84
C PHE A 297 -29.73 -40.49 -14.86
N ALA A 298 -28.81 -41.43 -14.64
CA ALA A 298 -27.38 -41.18 -14.73
C ALA A 298 -26.95 -40.69 -16.13
N ILE A 299 -27.43 -41.32 -17.20
CA ILE A 299 -27.19 -40.86 -18.58
C ILE A 299 -27.76 -39.46 -18.80
N TYR A 300 -28.96 -39.17 -18.29
CA TYR A 300 -29.58 -37.86 -18.40
C TYR A 300 -28.78 -36.76 -17.68
N GLU A 301 -28.31 -37.02 -16.46
CA GLU A 301 -27.48 -36.08 -15.72
C GLU A 301 -26.10 -35.91 -16.36
N ALA A 302 -25.50 -36.97 -16.91
CA ALA A 302 -24.22 -36.89 -17.63
C ALA A 302 -24.26 -35.88 -18.80
N HIS A 303 -25.39 -35.75 -19.49
CA HIS A 303 -25.57 -34.77 -20.57
C HIS A 303 -25.56 -33.32 -20.09
N GLN A 304 -25.83 -33.07 -18.80
CA GLN A 304 -25.92 -31.72 -18.23
C GLN A 304 -24.66 -31.32 -17.46
N LEU A 305 -23.66 -32.20 -17.35
CA LEU A 305 -22.39 -31.90 -16.67
C LEU A 305 -21.50 -30.94 -17.47
N ASP A 306 -21.66 -30.90 -18.79
CA ASP A 306 -21.02 -29.93 -19.69
C ASP A 306 -21.98 -29.62 -20.84
N ASP A 307 -21.53 -28.82 -21.81
CA ASP A 307 -22.30 -28.56 -23.01
C ASP A 307 -22.66 -29.85 -23.76
N CYS A 308 -23.92 -29.96 -24.17
CA CYS A 308 -24.43 -31.10 -24.92
C CYS A 308 -23.64 -31.38 -26.21
N TYR A 309 -23.01 -30.35 -26.79
CA TYR A 309 -22.14 -30.49 -27.94
C TYR A 309 -20.70 -30.77 -27.49
N PRO A 310 -20.11 -31.91 -27.90
CA PRO A 310 -18.78 -32.32 -27.45
C PRO A 310 -17.71 -31.27 -27.79
N GLY A 311 -16.99 -30.79 -26.78
CA GLY A 311 -15.89 -29.83 -26.92
C GLY A 311 -16.32 -28.35 -26.86
N TYR A 312 -17.61 -28.03 -26.98
CA TYR A 312 -18.05 -26.64 -27.03
C TYR A 312 -17.85 -25.91 -25.70
N GLY A 313 -18.19 -26.56 -24.59
CA GLY A 313 -17.99 -25.98 -23.26
C GLY A 313 -16.53 -25.68 -22.94
N ALA A 314 -15.60 -26.53 -23.39
CA ALA A 314 -14.17 -26.30 -23.20
C ALA A 314 -13.65 -25.08 -23.98
N ALA A 315 -14.00 -24.98 -25.27
CA ALA A 315 -13.63 -23.82 -26.10
C ALA A 315 -14.22 -22.51 -25.56
N ALA A 316 -15.49 -22.53 -25.14
CA ALA A 316 -16.15 -21.36 -24.56
C ALA A 316 -15.50 -20.92 -23.24
N ARG A 317 -15.18 -21.86 -22.35
CA ARG A 317 -14.45 -21.56 -21.10
C ARG A 317 -13.07 -21.00 -21.35
N ALA A 318 -12.31 -21.56 -22.30
CA ALA A 318 -10.99 -21.06 -22.65
C ALA A 318 -11.03 -19.60 -23.13
N SER A 319 -11.99 -19.26 -23.99
CA SER A 319 -12.21 -17.87 -24.44
C SER A 319 -12.61 -16.94 -23.29
N LEU A 320 -13.52 -17.37 -22.41
CA LEU A 320 -13.96 -16.58 -21.26
C LEU A 320 -12.79 -16.31 -20.30
N VAL A 321 -12.02 -17.35 -19.96
CA VAL A 321 -10.88 -17.23 -19.03
C VAL A 321 -9.80 -16.32 -19.61
N ALA A 322 -9.48 -16.45 -20.90
CA ALA A 322 -8.49 -15.58 -21.52
C ALA A 322 -8.95 -14.11 -21.56
N ALA A 323 -10.24 -13.86 -21.82
CA ALA A 323 -10.82 -12.52 -21.76
C ALA A 323 -10.78 -11.92 -20.34
N ASP A 324 -11.20 -12.68 -19.33
CA ASP A 324 -11.18 -12.26 -17.91
C ASP A 324 -9.75 -11.98 -17.40
N ILE A 325 -8.77 -12.78 -17.81
CA ILE A 325 -7.35 -12.51 -17.50
C ILE A 325 -6.93 -11.16 -18.11
N HIS A 326 -7.23 -10.92 -19.38
CA HIS A 326 -6.87 -9.66 -20.02
C HIS A 326 -7.59 -8.44 -19.41
N GLU A 327 -8.88 -8.58 -19.07
CA GLU A 327 -9.65 -7.52 -18.40
C GLU A 327 -9.10 -7.20 -17.01
N ARG A 328 -8.62 -8.21 -16.26
CA ARG A 328 -7.95 -7.98 -14.97
C ARG A 328 -6.64 -7.22 -15.11
N GLU A 329 -5.82 -7.55 -16.10
CA GLU A 329 -4.58 -6.81 -16.36
C GLU A 329 -4.88 -5.33 -16.70
N ILE A 330 -5.90 -5.07 -17.52
CA ILE A 330 -6.35 -3.69 -17.80
C ILE A 330 -6.80 -2.99 -16.51
N ALA A 331 -7.58 -3.68 -15.67
CA ALA A 331 -8.08 -3.11 -14.42
C ALA A 331 -6.95 -2.76 -13.44
N GLU A 332 -5.94 -3.63 -13.30
CA GLU A 332 -4.76 -3.39 -12.46
C GLU A 332 -3.99 -2.15 -12.93
N ILE A 333 -3.73 -2.04 -14.24
CA ILE A 333 -3.02 -0.86 -14.79
C ILE A 333 -3.82 0.43 -14.55
N ARG A 334 -5.15 0.37 -14.65
CA ARG A 334 -6.02 1.53 -14.39
C ARG A 334 -5.98 1.92 -12.92
N GLU A 335 -5.98 0.96 -12.00
CA GLU A 335 -5.85 1.20 -10.57
C GLU A 335 -4.48 1.83 -10.23
N ASP A 336 -3.39 1.30 -10.81
CA ASP A 336 -2.04 1.87 -10.64
C ASP A 336 -1.95 3.31 -11.17
N LEU A 337 -2.56 3.60 -12.32
CA LEU A 337 -2.63 4.95 -12.88
C LEU A 337 -3.44 5.91 -12.02
N GLU A 338 -4.55 5.44 -11.45
CA GLU A 338 -5.39 6.22 -10.54
C GLU A 338 -4.62 6.54 -9.25
N GLY A 339 -3.96 5.55 -8.65
CA GLY A 339 -3.12 5.74 -7.48
C GLY A 339 -1.98 6.72 -7.72
N LEU A 340 -1.31 6.62 -8.88
CA LEU A 340 -0.26 7.57 -9.27
C LEU A 340 -0.81 9.00 -9.44
N LYS A 341 -1.99 9.15 -10.04
CA LYS A 341 -2.65 10.46 -10.18
C LYS A 341 -2.94 11.06 -8.82
N GLU A 342 -3.56 10.29 -7.92
CA GLU A 342 -3.88 10.75 -6.56
C GLU A 342 -2.63 11.13 -5.77
N GLU A 343 -1.54 10.36 -5.86
CA GLU A 343 -0.24 10.68 -5.25
C GLU A 343 0.24 12.09 -5.66
N TYR A 344 0.23 12.38 -6.97
CA TYR A 344 0.71 13.65 -7.49
C TYR A 344 -0.21 14.83 -7.13
N LEU A 345 -1.53 14.63 -7.15
CA LEU A 345 -2.48 15.67 -6.75
C LEU A 345 -2.36 16.00 -5.25
N ASN A 346 -2.26 14.98 -4.39
CA ASN A 346 -2.09 15.16 -2.95
C ASN A 346 -0.75 15.84 -2.63
N ARG A 347 0.33 15.43 -3.32
CA ARG A 347 1.66 16.04 -3.16
C ARG A 347 1.67 17.52 -3.53
N LEU A 348 0.95 17.91 -4.59
CA LEU A 348 0.83 19.31 -5.01
C LEU A 348 0.18 20.17 -3.91
N GLU A 349 -0.91 19.68 -3.31
CA GLU A 349 -1.61 20.36 -2.21
C GLU A 349 -0.75 20.42 -0.94
N GLU A 350 -0.11 19.30 -0.57
CA GLU A 350 0.76 19.21 0.60
C GLU A 350 1.96 20.17 0.49
N VAL A 351 2.61 20.24 -0.67
CA VAL A 351 3.73 21.17 -0.90
C VAL A 351 3.26 22.62 -0.81
N ALA A 352 2.09 22.96 -1.38
CA ALA A 352 1.56 24.32 -1.31
C ALA A 352 1.24 24.74 0.14
N LEU A 353 0.72 23.85 0.97
CA LEU A 353 0.41 24.12 2.38
C LEU A 353 1.66 24.17 3.25
N SER A 354 2.51 23.14 3.18
CA SER A 354 3.75 23.07 3.99
C SER A 354 4.72 24.20 3.66
N SER A 355 4.82 24.60 2.38
CA SER A 355 5.69 25.70 1.96
C SER A 355 5.27 27.05 2.54
N GLN A 356 3.97 27.29 2.76
CA GLN A 356 3.51 28.51 3.44
C GLN A 356 4.00 28.56 4.89
N THR A 357 3.93 27.43 5.60
CA THR A 357 4.44 27.31 6.97
C THR A 357 5.96 27.50 7.02
N SER A 358 6.71 26.81 6.15
CA SER A 358 8.16 26.95 6.07
C SER A 358 8.59 28.36 5.73
N LEU A 359 7.90 29.06 4.84
CA LEU A 359 8.22 30.45 4.48
C LEU A 359 7.98 31.42 5.65
N ALA A 360 6.93 31.20 6.45
CA ALA A 360 6.69 31.96 7.67
C ALA A 360 7.80 31.71 8.73
N LEU A 361 8.25 30.47 8.88
CA LEU A 361 9.37 30.11 9.76
C LEU A 361 10.69 30.70 9.27
N TYR A 362 10.93 30.70 7.96
CA TYR A 362 12.10 31.32 7.34
C TYR A 362 12.15 32.83 7.63
N ALA A 363 11.03 33.53 7.43
CA ALA A 363 10.90 34.96 7.75
C ALA A 363 11.12 35.25 9.25
N SER A 364 10.51 34.46 10.13
CA SER A 364 10.72 34.55 11.59
C SER A 364 12.19 34.32 11.98
N THR A 365 12.88 33.40 11.30
CA THR A 365 14.31 33.11 11.54
C THR A 365 15.19 34.29 11.14
N ILE A 366 14.87 35.01 10.06
CA ILE A 366 15.56 36.26 9.68
C ILE A 366 15.40 37.32 10.79
N ASP A 367 14.20 37.48 11.33
CA ASP A 367 13.98 38.44 12.43
C ASP A 367 14.72 37.99 13.70
N ALA A 368 14.77 36.69 13.98
CA ALA A 368 15.58 36.13 15.06
C ALA A 368 17.09 36.39 14.89
N LYS A 369 17.63 36.42 13.65
CA LYS A 369 19.01 36.84 13.38
C LYS A 369 19.23 38.31 13.74
N LYS A 370 18.31 39.20 13.35
CA LYS A 370 18.39 40.63 13.72
C LYS A 370 18.35 40.84 15.23
N THR A 371 17.43 40.15 15.91
CA THR A 371 17.34 40.20 17.38
C THR A 371 18.59 39.64 18.05
N ALA A 372 19.15 38.54 17.56
CA ALA A 372 20.39 37.98 18.09
C ALA A 372 21.59 38.93 17.92
N SER A 373 21.70 39.59 16.76
CA SER A 373 22.71 40.63 16.51
C SER A 373 22.59 41.76 17.54
N SER A 374 21.40 42.36 17.66
CA SER A 374 21.17 43.48 18.58
C SER A 374 21.41 43.09 20.04
N LYS A 375 21.07 41.87 20.44
CA LYS A 375 21.36 41.35 21.79
C LYS A 375 22.86 41.18 22.03
N LEU A 376 23.61 40.64 21.05
CA LEU A 376 25.06 40.49 21.16
C LEU A 376 25.74 41.86 21.26
N ASP A 377 25.37 42.81 20.40
CA ASP A 377 25.88 44.18 20.41
C ASP A 377 25.60 44.86 21.76
N GLY A 378 24.37 44.72 22.28
CA GLY A 378 23.97 45.25 23.58
C GLY A 378 24.76 44.63 24.75
N ASN A 379 24.98 43.32 24.72
CA ASN A 379 25.76 42.64 25.75
C ASN A 379 27.24 43.05 25.73
N LEU A 380 27.85 43.14 24.54
CA LEU A 380 29.24 43.63 24.38
C LEU A 380 29.38 45.08 24.84
N ALA A 381 28.45 45.97 24.47
CA ALA A 381 28.43 47.34 24.98
C ALA A 381 28.26 47.38 26.51
N GLY A 382 27.42 46.51 27.07
CA GLY A 382 27.23 46.35 28.51
C GLY A 382 28.51 45.95 29.25
N THR A 383 29.38 45.11 28.65
CA THR A 383 30.67 44.77 29.25
C THR A 383 31.62 45.96 29.37
N TYR A 384 31.57 46.89 28.41
CA TYR A 384 32.36 48.11 28.46
C TYR A 384 31.88 49.04 29.58
N VAL A 385 30.56 49.20 29.74
CA VAL A 385 29.96 49.94 30.85
C VAL A 385 30.34 49.31 32.20
N ALA A 386 30.30 47.98 32.30
CA ALA A 386 30.69 47.26 33.51
C ALA A 386 32.19 47.44 33.83
N LEU A 387 33.08 47.40 32.84
CA LEU A 387 34.51 47.67 33.01
C LEU A 387 34.73 49.06 33.61
N GLN A 388 34.11 50.09 33.01
CA GLN A 388 34.22 51.47 33.49
C GLN A 388 33.73 51.61 34.93
N ALA A 389 32.56 51.04 35.24
CA ALA A 389 31.99 51.11 36.58
C ALA A 389 32.88 50.43 37.63
N LEU A 390 33.34 49.20 37.37
CA LEU A 390 34.20 48.45 38.28
C LEU A 390 35.55 49.16 38.51
N LEU A 391 36.22 49.60 37.43
CA LEU A 391 37.46 50.36 37.54
C LEU A 391 37.27 51.68 38.29
N SER A 392 36.19 52.42 38.00
CA SER A 392 35.87 53.67 38.69
C SER A 392 35.63 53.44 40.18
N THR A 393 34.91 52.39 40.56
CA THR A 393 34.68 52.02 41.97
C THR A 393 36.01 51.74 42.66
N PHE A 394 36.87 50.90 42.08
CA PHE A 394 38.18 50.59 42.64
C PHE A 394 39.05 51.84 42.78
N ARG A 395 39.19 52.64 41.71
CA ARG A 395 40.08 53.81 41.66
C ARG A 395 39.62 54.93 42.59
N THR A 396 38.31 55.15 42.70
CA THR A 396 37.73 56.14 43.61
C THR A 396 38.00 55.75 45.06
N GLU A 397 37.68 54.52 45.43
CA GLU A 397 37.90 54.03 46.80
C GLU A 397 39.39 54.00 47.15
N ASN A 398 40.26 53.60 46.21
CA ASN A 398 41.70 53.68 46.39
C ASN A 398 42.14 55.11 46.69
N THR A 399 41.71 56.08 45.87
CA THR A 399 42.06 57.50 45.99
C THR A 399 41.64 58.10 47.32
N LEU A 400 40.45 57.75 47.82
CA LEU A 400 39.93 58.23 49.11
C LEU A 400 40.80 57.81 50.30
N HIS A 401 41.52 56.69 50.20
CA HIS A 401 42.27 56.10 51.32
C HIS A 401 43.80 56.27 51.20
N ARG A 402 44.30 57.19 50.35
CA ARG A 402 45.75 57.34 50.06
C ARG A 402 46.58 58.13 51.07
N ASN A 403 45.99 58.69 52.13
CA ASN A 403 46.71 59.45 53.17
C ASN A 403 47.73 60.47 52.57
N ASP A 404 47.25 61.36 51.69
CA ASP A 404 48.01 62.39 50.97
C ASP A 404 49.03 61.92 49.90
N ALA A 405 49.14 60.60 49.65
CA ALA A 405 49.97 60.11 48.54
C ALA A 405 49.32 60.39 47.16
N PRO A 406 50.06 60.96 46.19
CA PRO A 406 49.51 61.27 44.87
C PRO A 406 48.99 60.02 44.15
N ARG A 407 47.86 60.15 43.46
CA ARG A 407 47.29 59.07 42.62
C ARG A 407 48.04 58.96 41.29
N PRO A 408 48.11 57.77 40.66
CA PRO A 408 48.68 57.60 39.34
C PRO A 408 47.88 58.33 38.26
N ALA A 409 48.55 58.89 37.25
CA ALA A 409 47.89 59.60 36.15
C ALA A 409 47.01 58.69 35.27
N TYR A 410 47.40 57.43 35.09
CA TYR A 410 46.66 56.46 34.28
C TYR A 410 45.27 56.10 34.84
N PHE A 411 44.96 56.51 36.08
CA PHE A 411 43.62 56.32 36.65
C PHE A 411 42.52 57.04 35.86
N ASP A 412 42.88 58.05 35.06
CA ASP A 412 41.96 58.74 34.16
C ASP A 412 41.82 58.05 32.79
N GLU A 413 42.63 57.04 32.50
CA GLU A 413 42.63 56.30 31.25
C GLU A 413 41.81 55.01 31.36
N ILE A 414 41.04 54.70 30.32
CA ILE A 414 40.28 53.45 30.24
C ILE A 414 41.23 52.35 29.74
N LEU A 415 41.20 51.20 30.40
CA LEU A 415 42.02 50.06 29.96
C LEU A 415 41.52 49.56 28.60
N PRO A 416 42.44 49.40 27.61
CA PRO A 416 42.05 48.91 26.30
C PRO A 416 41.58 47.45 26.39
N LEU A 417 40.50 47.18 25.68
CA LEU A 417 39.93 45.85 25.50
C LEU A 417 40.55 45.19 24.26
N GLN A 418 40.63 43.86 24.26
CA GLN A 418 41.10 43.08 23.12
C GLN A 418 40.09 43.14 21.96
N ASP A 419 40.59 43.13 20.74
CA ASP A 419 39.78 42.95 19.54
C ASP A 419 39.28 41.50 19.47
N LEU A 420 37.99 41.33 19.14
CA LEU A 420 37.35 40.03 19.02
C LEU A 420 36.76 39.89 17.62
N GLU A 421 36.89 38.70 17.04
CA GLU A 421 36.17 38.34 15.83
C GLU A 421 34.68 38.15 16.15
N LEU A 422 33.83 38.94 15.51
CA LEU A 422 32.39 38.89 15.74
C LEU A 422 31.70 38.00 14.70
N PRO A 423 30.69 37.20 15.11
CA PRO A 423 29.84 36.46 14.16
C PRO A 423 29.05 37.41 13.24
N ASP A 424 28.92 37.04 11.97
CA ASP A 424 28.13 37.78 10.98
C ASP A 424 26.64 37.38 11.04
N PHE A 425 25.81 38.29 11.51
CA PHE A 425 24.34 38.16 11.54
C PHE A 425 23.65 38.82 10.34
N GLY A 426 24.39 39.19 9.29
CA GLY A 426 23.86 39.82 8.09
C GLY A 426 22.68 39.07 7.49
N THR A 427 21.62 39.82 7.16
CA THR A 427 20.34 39.26 6.66
C THR A 427 20.03 39.64 5.21
N ALA A 428 20.93 40.37 4.52
CA ALA A 428 20.66 40.88 3.18
C ALA A 428 20.41 39.75 2.17
N GLN A 429 21.28 38.74 2.14
CA GLN A 429 21.12 37.58 1.26
C GLN A 429 19.90 36.74 1.64
N ASP A 430 19.66 36.52 2.93
CA ASP A 430 18.50 35.74 3.40
C ASP A 430 17.17 36.42 3.00
N SER A 431 17.13 37.75 3.05
CA SER A 431 15.94 38.53 2.66
C SER A 431 15.68 38.46 1.16
N LEU A 432 16.74 38.47 0.34
CA LEU A 432 16.63 38.26 -1.11
C LEU A 432 16.09 36.85 -1.42
N LYS A 433 16.66 35.82 -0.79
CA LYS A 433 16.17 34.44 -0.92
C LYS A 433 14.73 34.28 -0.47
N LEU A 434 14.31 34.96 0.61
CA LEU A 434 12.92 34.93 1.05
C LEU A 434 11.98 35.51 -0.01
N ALA A 435 12.37 36.60 -0.67
CA ALA A 435 11.59 37.20 -1.75
C ALA A 435 11.46 36.27 -2.96
N GLU A 436 12.58 35.65 -3.39
CA GLU A 436 12.60 34.66 -4.47
C GLU A 436 11.72 33.43 -4.16
N GLN A 437 11.83 32.89 -2.94
CA GLN A 437 11.00 31.76 -2.49
C GLN A 437 9.51 32.11 -2.46
N ARG A 438 9.18 33.35 -2.05
CA ARG A 438 7.79 33.83 -2.02
C ARG A 438 7.22 33.95 -3.43
N GLU A 439 7.98 34.50 -4.37
CA GLU A 439 7.57 34.59 -5.77
C GLU A 439 7.30 33.20 -6.36
N LYS A 440 8.16 32.22 -6.08
CA LYS A 440 7.96 30.84 -6.53
C LYS A 440 6.73 30.18 -5.91
N LEU A 441 6.48 30.42 -4.63
CA LEU A 441 5.28 29.89 -3.95
C LEU A 441 4.00 30.53 -4.51
N ASP A 442 4.01 31.84 -4.76
CA ASP A 442 2.90 32.55 -5.39
C ASP A 442 2.66 32.01 -6.81
N GLN A 443 3.74 31.74 -7.56
CA GLN A 443 3.66 31.07 -8.86
C GLN A 443 2.99 29.69 -8.74
N LEU A 444 3.45 28.83 -7.82
CA LEU A 444 2.87 27.51 -7.59
C LEU A 444 1.38 27.61 -7.28
N ILE A 445 0.99 28.46 -6.32
CA ILE A 445 -0.41 28.65 -5.91
C ILE A 445 -1.27 29.12 -7.09
N SER A 446 -0.76 30.03 -7.91
CA SER A 446 -1.47 30.52 -9.10
C SER A 446 -1.64 29.43 -10.19
N GLN A 447 -0.68 28.51 -10.30
CA GLN A 447 -0.65 27.45 -11.31
C GLN A 447 -1.28 26.14 -10.83
N THR A 448 -1.61 25.99 -9.53
CA THR A 448 -2.16 24.76 -8.94
C THR A 448 -3.33 24.19 -9.74
N GLN A 449 -4.31 25.02 -10.11
CA GLN A 449 -5.48 24.55 -10.87
C GLN A 449 -5.11 24.09 -12.28
N GLU A 450 -4.17 24.78 -12.94
CA GLU A 450 -3.68 24.42 -14.26
C GLU A 450 -2.87 23.12 -14.22
N LEU A 451 -2.00 22.95 -13.22
CA LEU A 451 -1.20 21.73 -13.02
C LEU A 451 -2.10 20.53 -12.75
N THR A 452 -3.11 20.67 -11.88
CA THR A 452 -4.12 19.63 -11.65
C THR A 452 -4.84 19.25 -12.94
N ALA A 453 -5.24 20.23 -13.76
CA ALA A 453 -5.88 19.97 -15.04
C ALA A 453 -4.94 19.26 -16.03
N LYS A 454 -3.65 19.63 -16.08
CA LYS A 454 -2.65 18.95 -16.92
C LYS A 454 -2.44 17.50 -16.50
N ILE A 455 -2.32 17.23 -15.19
CA ILE A 455 -2.22 15.87 -14.64
C ILE A 455 -3.48 15.07 -15.00
N GLN A 456 -4.67 15.63 -14.81
CA GLN A 456 -5.93 14.95 -15.15
C GLN A 456 -6.04 14.65 -16.67
N ASN A 457 -5.64 15.59 -17.52
CA ASN A 457 -5.65 15.39 -18.97
C ASN A 457 -4.65 14.32 -19.40
N ALA A 458 -3.44 14.34 -18.85
CA ALA A 458 -2.44 13.30 -19.11
C ALA A 458 -2.93 11.93 -18.64
N PHE A 459 -3.57 11.86 -17.47
CA PHE A 459 -4.20 10.64 -16.95
C PHE A 459 -5.28 10.14 -17.93
N ASN A 460 -6.23 10.98 -18.32
CA ASN A 460 -7.31 10.60 -19.24
C ASN A 460 -6.75 10.07 -20.56
N GLN A 461 -5.74 10.73 -21.14
CA GLN A 461 -5.11 10.29 -22.38
C GLN A 461 -4.47 8.90 -22.25
N LYS A 462 -3.84 8.59 -21.12
CA LYS A 462 -3.25 7.28 -20.83
C LYS A 462 -4.32 6.23 -20.54
N PHE A 463 -5.36 6.60 -19.80
CA PHE A 463 -6.49 5.74 -19.47
C PHE A 463 -7.27 5.32 -20.72
N ASP A 464 -7.52 6.26 -21.64
CA ASP A 464 -8.26 6.01 -22.88
C ASP A 464 -7.53 5.07 -23.85
N GLN A 465 -6.20 4.94 -23.73
CA GLN A 465 -5.41 3.95 -24.47
C GLN A 465 -5.71 2.51 -24.02
N LEU A 466 -6.20 2.33 -22.79
CA LEU A 466 -6.50 1.04 -22.18
C LEU A 466 -7.96 0.64 -22.41
N GLN A 467 -8.38 0.47 -23.66
CA GLN A 467 -9.75 0.04 -23.97
C GLN A 467 -9.95 -1.47 -23.76
N PRO A 468 -11.08 -1.90 -23.17
CA PRO A 468 -11.39 -3.32 -22.99
C PRO A 468 -11.65 -3.99 -24.36
N LEU A 469 -11.22 -5.25 -24.50
CA LEU A 469 -11.44 -6.05 -25.71
C LEU A 469 -12.93 -6.24 -26.03
N THR A 470 -13.81 -6.19 -25.04
CA THR A 470 -15.27 -6.29 -25.24
C THR A 470 -15.81 -5.22 -26.20
N ASN A 471 -15.15 -4.06 -26.29
CA ASN A 471 -15.46 -3.02 -27.28
C ASN A 471 -14.88 -3.30 -28.68
N GLN A 472 -13.85 -4.15 -28.77
CA GLN A 472 -13.23 -4.56 -30.04
C GLN A 472 -13.96 -5.77 -30.65
N PHE A 473 -14.33 -6.76 -29.84
CA PHE A 473 -15.07 -7.96 -30.28
C PHE A 473 -16.49 -7.65 -30.75
N SER A 474 -17.11 -6.57 -30.27
CA SER A 474 -18.45 -6.14 -30.68
C SER A 474 -18.48 -5.33 -31.98
N GLN A 475 -17.33 -4.91 -32.51
CA GLN A 475 -17.25 -4.22 -33.81
C GLN A 475 -17.08 -5.18 -35.01
N GLU A 476 -16.76 -6.45 -34.75
CA GLU A 476 -16.50 -7.47 -35.80
C GLU A 476 -17.54 -8.61 -35.85
N ALA A 477 -18.57 -8.57 -35.00
CA ALA A 477 -19.73 -9.47 -35.03
C ALA A 477 -20.95 -8.75 -35.63
#